data_AF-A0A352GR31-F1
#
_entry.id   AF-A0A352GR31-F1
#
_cell.length_a   1.000
_cell.length_b   1.000
_cell.length_c   1.000
_cell.angle_alpha   90.00
_cell.angle_beta   90.00
_cell.angle_gamma   90.00
#
_symmetry.space_group_name_H-M   'P 1'
#
loop_
_entity.id
_entity.type
_entity.pdbx_description
1 polymer ?
#
loop_
_entity_poly.entity_id
_entity_poly.type
_entity_poly.pdbx_seq_one_letter_code
_entity_poly.pdbx_strand_id
1 'polypeptide(L)'
;LTPIALSYINDALSLTADEIDTLSPLFNLPRRKIPHLLFVGGDELPELQRQSTAYAAAAAEIDIPAALEVVPGQNHFTIVDELASQNGVLMRGLLRLVRQVFANQAV
;
A
#
# COMPACT_ATOMS: atom_id res chain seq x y z
N LEU A 1 -9.10 7.21 5.14
CA LEU A 1 -9.10 8.68 5.01
C LEU A 1 -9.40 9.40 6.32
N THR A 2 -9.97 8.74 7.34
CA THR A 2 -10.16 9.35 8.68
C THR A 2 -8.93 10.09 9.22
N PRO A 3 -7.69 9.54 9.13
CA PRO A 3 -6.51 10.25 9.64
C PRO A 3 -6.19 11.53 8.84
N ILE A 4 -6.49 11.55 7.53
CA ILE A 4 -6.35 12.74 6.69
C ILE A 4 -7.38 13.79 7.09
N ALA A 5 -8.63 13.39 7.34
CA ALA A 5 -9.69 14.29 7.79
C ALA A 5 -9.40 14.98 9.13
N LEU A 6 -8.56 14.37 9.97
CA LEU A 6 -8.09 14.90 11.26
C LEU A 6 -6.79 15.71 11.16
N SER A 7 -6.25 15.88 9.95
CA SER A 7 -4.99 16.58 9.69
C SER A 7 -5.23 17.90 8.95
N TYR A 8 -4.20 18.76 8.91
CA TYR A 8 -4.22 20.02 8.16
C TYR A 8 -4.50 19.84 6.65
N ILE A 9 -4.26 18.65 6.09
CA ILE A 9 -4.56 18.35 4.68
C ILE A 9 -6.07 18.52 4.42
N ASN A 10 -6.90 18.27 5.43
CA ASN A 10 -8.34 18.40 5.26
C ASN A 10 -8.82 19.83 5.06
N ASP A 11 -8.01 20.84 5.40
CA ASP A 11 -8.33 22.24 5.12
C ASP A 11 -8.52 22.49 3.61
N ALA A 12 -7.75 21.76 2.79
CA ALA A 12 -7.87 21.81 1.33
C ALA A 12 -8.90 20.83 0.77
N LEU A 13 -9.06 19.66 1.40
CA LEU A 13 -9.91 18.58 0.87
C LEU A 13 -11.37 18.68 1.30
N SER A 14 -11.66 19.23 2.49
CA SER A 14 -13.00 19.33 3.07
C SER A 14 -13.78 18.01 3.03
N LEU A 15 -13.13 16.90 3.40
CA LEU A 15 -13.67 15.56 3.29
C LEU A 15 -14.95 15.40 4.11
N THR A 16 -16.00 14.92 3.46
CA THR A 16 -17.24 14.52 4.11
C THR A 16 -17.12 13.11 4.71
N ALA A 17 -18.01 12.77 5.65
CA ALA A 17 -18.07 11.43 6.20
C ALA A 17 -18.33 10.36 5.12
N ASP A 18 -19.23 10.65 4.17
CA ASP A 18 -19.55 9.75 3.06
C ASP A 18 -18.33 9.49 2.15
N GLU A 19 -17.55 10.53 1.84
CA GLU A 19 -16.30 10.37 1.08
C GLU A 19 -15.25 9.57 1.85
N ILE A 20 -15.13 9.78 3.17
CA ILE A 20 -14.22 8.98 3.99
C ILE A 20 -14.63 7.50 3.92
N ASP A 21 -15.92 7.21 4.05
CA ASP A 21 -16.41 5.83 4.09
C ASP A 21 -16.29 5.14 2.73
N THR A 22 -16.63 5.83 1.64
CA THR A 22 -16.66 5.24 0.28
C THR A 22 -15.32 5.26 -0.44
N LEU A 23 -14.42 6.19 -0.11
CA LEU A 23 -13.12 6.34 -0.80
C LEU A 23 -11.94 5.81 0.01
N SER A 24 -12.13 5.36 1.25
CA SER A 24 -11.05 4.73 2.03
C SER A 24 -10.79 3.30 1.53
N PRO A 25 -9.57 2.98 1.04
CA PRO A 25 -9.24 1.62 0.59
C PRO A 25 -9.37 0.57 1.69
N LEU A 26 -9.14 0.94 2.95
CA LEU A 26 -9.28 0.06 4.10
C LEU A 26 -10.72 -0.44 4.31
N PHE A 27 -11.71 0.38 3.97
CA PHE A 27 -13.14 0.02 4.10
C PHE A 27 -13.71 -0.56 2.80
N ASN A 28 -13.00 -0.39 1.68
CA ASN A 28 -13.45 -0.76 0.34
C ASN A 28 -12.41 -1.64 -0.37
N LEU A 29 -12.04 -2.76 0.26
CA LEU A 29 -11.10 -3.71 -0.33
C LEU A 29 -11.65 -4.28 -1.66
N PRO A 30 -10.76 -4.58 -2.63
CA PRO A 30 -11.20 -5.03 -3.95
C PRO A 30 -11.87 -6.41 -3.87
N ARG A 31 -12.96 -6.58 -4.63
CA ARG A 31 -13.67 -7.86 -4.72
C ARG A 31 -12.83 -8.97 -5.37
N ARG A 32 -11.93 -8.59 -6.29
CA ARG A 32 -11.04 -9.55 -6.96
C ARG A 32 -9.81 -9.78 -6.10
N LYS A 33 -9.64 -11.01 -5.61
CA LYS A 33 -8.51 -11.42 -4.77
C LYS A 33 -7.27 -11.64 -5.61
N ILE A 34 -6.54 -10.56 -5.89
CA ILE A 34 -5.25 -10.61 -6.60
C ILE A 34 -4.09 -10.37 -5.64
N PRO A 35 -2.89 -10.90 -5.95
CA PRO A 35 -1.72 -10.64 -5.11
C PRO A 35 -1.42 -9.14 -5.03
N HIS A 36 -1.26 -8.63 -3.80
CA HIS A 36 -0.85 -7.27 -3.51
C HIS A 36 0.57 -7.28 -2.93
N LEU A 37 1.41 -6.39 -3.43
CA LEU A 37 2.72 -6.14 -2.86
C LEU A 37 2.79 -4.67 -2.42
N LEU A 38 2.89 -4.47 -1.11
CA LEU A 38 2.87 -3.17 -0.45
C LEU A 38 4.28 -2.85 0.03
N PHE A 39 4.67 -1.59 -0.11
CA PHE A 39 5.94 -1.07 0.39
C PHE A 39 5.69 0.17 1.22
N VAL A 40 6.46 0.32 2.31
CA VAL A 40 6.50 1.55 3.09
C VAL A 40 7.92 1.79 3.59
N GLY A 41 8.37 3.03 3.59
CA GLY A 41 9.68 3.40 4.07
C GLY A 41 9.77 3.30 5.60
N GLY A 42 10.91 2.84 6.11
CA GLY A 42 11.18 2.77 7.55
C GLY A 42 11.24 4.14 8.22
N ASP A 43 11.59 5.18 7.45
CA ASP A 43 11.69 6.56 7.90
C ASP A 43 10.45 7.38 7.49
N GLU A 44 9.38 6.72 7.04
CA GLU A 44 8.08 7.37 6.83
C GLU A 44 7.37 7.68 8.14
N LEU A 45 6.41 8.60 8.08
CA LEU A 45 5.57 8.93 9.23
C LEU A 45 4.93 7.66 9.82
N PRO A 46 4.82 7.55 11.16
CA PRO A 46 4.24 6.37 11.80
C PRO A 46 2.83 6.04 11.29
N GLU A 47 2.04 7.06 10.94
CA GLU A 47 0.68 6.87 10.43
C GLU A 47 0.65 6.20 9.04
N LEU A 48 1.66 6.44 8.19
CA LEU A 48 1.77 5.77 6.89
C LEU A 48 2.14 4.29 7.08
N GLN A 49 3.10 4.00 7.96
CA GLN A 49 3.46 2.63 8.33
C GLN A 49 2.28 1.87 8.94
N ARG A 50 1.53 2.52 9.85
CA ARG A 50 0.32 1.97 10.46
C ARG A 50 -0.76 1.67 9.43
N GLN A 51 -1.00 2.58 8.47
CA GLN A 51 -2.00 2.36 7.42
C GLN A 51 -1.62 1.22 6.48
N SER A 52 -0.36 1.13 6.06
CA SER A 52 0.14 0.01 5.25
C SER A 52 -0.02 -1.33 5.97
N THR A 53 0.28 -1.37 7.27
CA THR A 53 0.10 -2.56 8.12
C THR A 53 -1.38 -2.92 8.25
N ALA A 54 -2.25 -1.94 8.52
CA ALA A 54 -3.68 -2.17 8.67
C ALA A 54 -4.33 -2.66 7.37
N TYR A 55 -3.93 -2.11 6.23
CA TYR A 55 -4.42 -2.58 4.93
C TYR A 55 -3.97 -4.00 4.64
N ALA A 56 -2.70 -4.35 4.91
CA ALA A 56 -2.19 -5.71 4.72
C ALA A 56 -2.94 -6.73 5.60
N ALA A 57 -3.23 -6.37 6.86
CA ALA A 57 -4.00 -7.20 7.76
C ALA A 57 -5.45 -7.40 7.28
N ALA A 58 -6.15 -6.32 6.94
CA ALA A 58 -7.52 -6.39 6.45
C ALA A 58 -7.63 -7.16 5.12
N ALA A 59 -6.65 -7.01 4.23
CA ALA A 59 -6.55 -7.78 3.00
C ALA A 59 -6.41 -9.29 3.29
N ALA A 60 -5.56 -9.66 4.26
CA ALA A 60 -5.36 -11.05 4.67
C ALA A 60 -6.63 -11.68 5.28
N GLU A 61 -7.41 -10.92 6.06
CA GLU A 61 -8.69 -11.38 6.66
C GLU A 61 -9.72 -11.81 5.61
N ILE A 62 -9.63 -11.29 4.39
CA ILE A 62 -10.51 -11.65 3.28
C ILE A 62 -9.80 -12.45 2.17
N ASP A 63 -8.69 -13.11 2.50
CA ASP A 63 -7.86 -13.95 1.63
C ASP A 63 -7.29 -13.24 0.37
N ILE A 64 -7.10 -11.93 0.41
CA ILE A 64 -6.27 -11.26 -0.59
C ILE A 64 -4.81 -11.57 -0.25
N PRO A 65 -4.02 -12.17 -1.16
CA PRO A 65 -2.61 -12.46 -0.90
C PRO A 65 -1.80 -11.15 -0.85
N ALA A 66 -1.67 -10.56 0.33
CA ALA A 66 -0.95 -9.31 0.54
C ALA A 66 0.38 -9.54 1.25
N ALA A 67 1.45 -8.98 0.69
CA ALA A 67 2.76 -8.90 1.34
C ALA A 67 3.12 -7.44 1.59
N LEU A 68 3.64 -7.14 2.78
CA LEU A 68 4.13 -5.82 3.16
C LEU A 68 5.64 -5.88 3.41
N GLU A 69 6.39 -5.03 2.72
CA GLU A 69 7.84 -4.86 2.90
C GLU A 69 8.13 -3.45 3.45
N VAL A 70 8.73 -3.37 4.63
CA VAL A 70 9.27 -2.11 5.18
C VAL A 70 10.67 -1.91 4.62
N VAL A 71 10.94 -0.75 4.02
CA VAL A 71 12.22 -0.44 3.38
C VAL A 71 13.06 0.48 4.28
N PRO A 72 14.07 -0.05 5.01
CA PRO A 72 14.84 0.73 5.97
C PRO A 72 15.54 1.92 5.32
N GLY A 73 15.60 3.06 6.02
CA GLY A 73 16.30 4.27 5.55
C GLY A 73 15.59 5.05 4.43
N GLN A 74 14.49 4.53 3.90
CA GLN A 74 13.68 5.25 2.91
C GLN A 74 12.57 6.02 3.62
N ASN A 75 12.38 7.27 3.20
CA ASN A 75 11.20 8.06 3.48
C ASN A 75 10.23 8.06 2.28
N HIS A 76 9.11 8.76 2.45
CA HIS A 76 7.98 8.78 1.52
C HIS A 76 8.33 9.22 0.10
N PHE A 77 9.36 10.05 -0.05
CA PHE A 77 9.81 10.55 -1.35
C PHE A 77 10.91 9.67 -1.94
N THR A 78 11.91 9.33 -1.14
CA THR A 78 13.08 8.55 -1.58
C THR A 78 12.74 7.10 -1.93
N ILE A 79 11.67 6.53 -1.36
CA ILE A 79 11.29 5.13 -1.62
C ILE A 79 11.04 4.85 -3.11
N VAL A 80 10.62 5.85 -3.89
CA VAL A 80 10.39 5.70 -5.33
C VAL A 80 11.69 5.42 -6.10
N ASP A 81 12.85 5.84 -5.58
CA ASP A 81 14.14 5.57 -6.20
C ASP A 81 14.48 4.06 -6.19
N GLU A 82 13.96 3.30 -5.23
CA GLU A 82 14.06 1.84 -5.19
C GLU A 82 13.24 1.15 -6.30
N LEU A 83 12.26 1.86 -6.88
CA LEU A 83 11.57 1.38 -8.07
C LEU A 83 12.31 1.81 -9.34
N ALA A 84 12.88 3.02 -9.37
CA ALA A 84 13.63 3.53 -10.51
C ALA A 84 14.96 2.80 -10.72
N SER A 85 15.58 2.31 -9.65
CA SER A 85 16.82 1.55 -9.69
C SER A 85 16.59 0.11 -10.18
N GLN A 86 17.42 -0.33 -11.14
CA GLN A 86 17.42 -1.73 -11.62
C GLN A 86 17.63 -2.75 -10.48
N ASN A 87 18.38 -2.34 -9.46
CA ASN A 87 18.70 -3.14 -8.29
C ASN A 87 17.99 -2.61 -7.04
N GLY A 88 16.93 -1.83 -7.17
CA GLY A 88 16.15 -1.41 -6.01
C GLY A 88 15.21 -2.51 -5.54
N VAL A 89 14.86 -2.49 -4.26
CA VAL A 89 14.04 -3.52 -3.61
C VAL A 89 12.62 -3.56 -4.20
N LEU A 90 12.04 -2.40 -4.51
CA LEU A 90 10.73 -2.28 -5.15
C LEU A 90 10.75 -2.86 -6.57
N MET A 91 11.78 -2.54 -7.37
CA MET A 91 11.93 -3.11 -8.71
C MET A 91 12.04 -4.64 -8.68
N ARG A 92 12.87 -5.19 -7.78
CA ARG A 92 12.95 -6.64 -7.60
C ARG A 92 11.62 -7.25 -7.16
N GLY A 93 10.89 -6.58 -6.28
CA GLY A 93 9.56 -7.00 -5.83
C GLY A 93 8.54 -7.03 -6.96
N LEU A 94 8.50 -6.00 -7.79
CA LEU A 94 7.65 -5.95 -8.98
C LEU A 94 7.96 -7.11 -9.94
N LEU A 95 9.23 -7.36 -10.24
CA LEU A 95 9.61 -8.48 -11.10
C LEU A 95 9.22 -9.84 -10.50
N ARG A 96 9.28 -10.01 -9.17
CA ARG A 96 8.75 -11.22 -8.50
C ARG A 96 7.24 -11.35 -8.69
N LEU A 97 6.49 -10.28 -8.43
CA LEU A 97 5.04 -10.25 -8.53
C LEU A 97 4.57 -10.59 -9.95
N VAL A 98 5.19 -9.96 -10.96
CA VAL A 98 4.87 -10.20 -12.38
C VAL A 98 5.09 -11.67 -12.74
N ARG A 99 6.23 -12.25 -12.36
CA ARG A 99 6.52 -13.67 -12.60
C ARG A 99 5.51 -14.59 -11.92
N GLN A 100 5.14 -14.30 -10.66
CA GLN A 100 4.15 -15.06 -9.91
C GLN A 100 2.78 -15.04 -10.60
N VAL A 101 2.32 -13.86 -11.04
CA VAL A 101 1.02 -13.72 -11.72
C VAL A 101 1.00 -14.50 -13.03
N PHE A 102 2.07 -14.43 -13.84
CA PHE A 102 2.13 -15.19 -15.09
C PHE A 102 2.24 -16.70 -14.88
N ALA A 103 3.00 -17.14 -13.86
CA ALA A 103 3.06 -18.56 -13.51
C ALA A 103 1.69 -19.12 -13.10
N ASN A 104 0.89 -18.32 -12.37
CA ASN A 104 -0.43 -18.71 -11.91
C ASN A 104 -1.52 -18.68 -12.99
N GLN A 105 -1.24 -18.13 -14.19
CA GLN A 105 -2.18 -18.11 -15.32
C GLN A 105 -1.92 -19.22 -16.35
N ALA A 106 -0.80 -19.94 -16.22
CA ALA A 106 -0.41 -21.02 -17.14
C ALA A 106 -0.99 -22.40 -16.76
N VAL A 107 -1.98 -22.44 -15.87
CA VAL A 107 -2.69 -23.62 -15.36
C VAL A 107 -4.18 -23.46 -15.66
#